data_AF-A0A2D5H3E8-F1
#
_entry.id   AF-A0A2D5H3E8-F1
#
_cell.length_a   1.000
_cell.length_b   1.000
_cell.length_c   1.000
_cell.angle_alpha   90.00
_cell.angle_beta   90.00
_cell.angle_gamma   90.00
#
_symmetry.space_group_name_H-M   'P 1'
#
loop_
_entity.id
_entity.type
_entity.pdbx_description
1 polymer ?
#
loop_
_entity_poly.entity_id
_entity_poly.type
_entity_poly.pdbx_seq_one_letter_code
_entity_poly.pdbx_strand_id
1 'polypeptide(L)'
;MTIRHRTGGDKYQKSDQMDAKSIQAYVNDPKSWNPIYLWHAPGVPTFAGAVLLAQESKLTTFDQSKVVIKQSNNGTFRAIVTVQNGSSSRGGAGSHTDSIVARGFAYRNAVRQMVLSVGGAK
;
A
#
# COMPACT_ATOMS: atom_id res chain seq x y z
N MET A 1 -21.43 -19.48 25.68
CA MET A 1 -20.16 -19.17 24.97
C MET A 1 -20.40 -19.47 23.50
N THR A 2 -20.52 -18.46 22.64
CA THR A 2 -20.73 -18.68 21.20
C THR A 2 -20.01 -17.57 20.45
N ILE A 3 -18.82 -17.89 19.94
CA ILE A 3 -18.05 -16.99 19.06
C ILE A 3 -18.61 -17.19 17.65
N ARG A 4 -19.32 -16.19 17.14
CA ARG A 4 -19.79 -16.17 15.75
C ARG A 4 -18.60 -15.90 14.84
N HIS A 5 -18.25 -16.88 14.00
CA HIS A 5 -17.30 -16.71 12.90
C HIS A 5 -17.86 -15.66 11.93
N ARG A 6 -17.17 -14.52 11.84
CA ARG A 6 -17.45 -13.46 10.87
C ARG A 6 -16.85 -13.87 9.52
N THR A 7 -17.64 -14.52 8.67
CA THR A 7 -17.31 -14.94 7.28
C THR A 7 -17.17 -13.80 6.27
N GLY A 8 -16.78 -12.60 6.73
CA GLY A 8 -16.42 -11.46 5.90
C GLY A 8 -14.91 -11.20 5.84
N GLY A 9 -14.09 -11.94 6.60
CA GLY A 9 -12.64 -11.70 6.72
C GLY A 9 -11.77 -12.36 5.64
N ASP A 10 -12.22 -13.48 5.06
CA ASP A 10 -11.32 -14.37 4.31
C ASP A 10 -10.85 -13.79 2.97
N LYS A 11 -11.71 -13.03 2.28
CA LYS A 11 -11.37 -12.42 0.98
C LYS A 11 -10.37 -11.28 1.12
N TYR A 12 -10.54 -10.43 2.13
CA TYR A 12 -9.64 -9.33 2.44
C TYR A 12 -8.31 -9.83 3.01
N GLN A 13 -8.32 -10.89 3.80
CA GLN A 13 -7.09 -11.55 4.26
C GLN A 13 -6.30 -12.15 3.10
N LYS A 14 -6.96 -12.84 2.17
CA LYS A 14 -6.29 -13.40 0.99
C LYS A 14 -5.70 -12.31 0.09
N SER A 15 -6.43 -11.21 -0.12
CA SER A 15 -5.97 -10.11 -0.95
C SER A 15 -4.77 -9.38 -0.33
N ASP A 16 -4.80 -9.10 0.98
CA ASP A 16 -3.65 -8.50 1.68
C ASP A 16 -2.45 -9.46 1.75
N GLN A 17 -2.65 -10.77 1.84
CA GLN A 17 -1.55 -11.74 1.77
C GLN A 17 -0.89 -11.77 0.39
N MET A 18 -1.67 -11.74 -0.70
CA MET A 18 -1.11 -11.65 -2.05
C MET A 18 -0.33 -10.36 -2.22
N ASP A 19 -0.84 -9.26 -1.67
CA ASP A 19 -0.20 -7.96 -1.77
C ASP A 19 1.08 -7.89 -0.92
N ALA A 20 1.10 -8.50 0.26
CA ALA A 20 2.30 -8.67 1.08
C ALA A 20 3.39 -9.45 0.34
N LYS A 21 3.04 -10.56 -0.33
CA LYS A 21 3.97 -11.32 -1.18
C LYS A 21 4.50 -10.46 -2.33
N SER A 22 3.63 -9.69 -2.96
CA SER A 22 4.03 -8.77 -4.04
C SER A 22 5.01 -7.71 -3.55
N ILE A 23 4.80 -7.15 -2.36
CA ILE A 23 5.72 -6.17 -1.74
C ILE A 23 7.07 -6.81 -1.50
N GLN A 24 7.10 -8.00 -0.89
CA GLN A 24 8.35 -8.70 -0.62
C GLN A 24 9.09 -9.07 -1.90
N ALA A 25 8.39 -9.55 -2.93
CA ALA A 25 8.98 -9.86 -4.23
C ALA A 25 9.59 -8.61 -4.89
N TYR A 26 8.88 -7.48 -4.88
CA TYR A 26 9.36 -6.22 -5.44
C TYR A 26 10.60 -5.69 -4.72
N VAL A 27 10.64 -5.79 -3.39
CA VAL A 27 11.79 -5.31 -2.60
C VAL A 27 13.02 -6.18 -2.81
N ASN A 28 12.83 -7.49 -2.95
CA ASN A 28 13.94 -8.43 -3.14
C ASN A 28 14.55 -8.37 -4.54
N ASP A 29 13.70 -8.37 -5.58
CA ASP A 29 14.14 -8.27 -6.97
C ASP A 29 13.13 -7.45 -7.80
N PRO A 30 13.26 -6.11 -7.83
CA PRO A 30 12.33 -5.27 -8.56
C PRO A 30 12.42 -5.45 -10.09
N LYS A 31 13.52 -6.01 -10.62
CA LYS A 31 13.71 -6.20 -12.06
C LYS A 31 12.96 -7.42 -12.58
N SER A 32 12.89 -8.48 -11.78
CA SER A 32 12.17 -9.72 -12.13
C SER A 32 10.75 -9.76 -11.57
N TRP A 33 10.30 -8.71 -10.88
CA TRP A 33 8.97 -8.64 -10.30
C TRP A 33 7.88 -8.55 -11.37
N ASN A 34 6.94 -9.50 -11.35
CA ASN A 34 5.83 -9.59 -12.30
C ASN A 34 4.48 -9.27 -11.62
N PRO A 35 3.85 -8.12 -11.89
CA PRO A 35 2.60 -7.72 -11.26
C PRO A 35 1.38 -8.40 -11.91
N ILE A 36 0.90 -9.49 -11.30
CA ILE A 36 -0.25 -10.27 -11.82
C ILE A 36 -1.63 -9.81 -11.30
N TYR A 37 -1.67 -8.95 -10.28
CA TYR A 37 -2.91 -8.51 -9.63
C TYR A 37 -2.83 -7.03 -9.25
N LEU A 38 -3.61 -6.19 -9.94
CA LEU A 38 -3.46 -4.72 -9.88
C LEU A 38 -4.51 -4.01 -9.02
N TRP A 39 -5.67 -4.62 -8.78
CA TRP A 39 -6.81 -3.97 -8.13
C TRP A 39 -7.50 -4.89 -7.13
N HIS A 40 -7.62 -4.42 -5.89
CA HIS A 40 -8.46 -5.06 -4.87
C HIS A 40 -9.94 -4.83 -5.16
N ALA A 41 -10.28 -3.63 -5.62
CA ALA A 41 -11.61 -3.17 -5.98
C ALA A 41 -11.50 -1.93 -6.90
N PRO A 42 -12.59 -1.46 -7.54
CA PRO A 42 -12.59 -0.20 -8.27
C PRO A 42 -12.07 0.95 -7.39
N GLY A 43 -11.04 1.66 -7.87
CA GLY A 43 -10.41 2.75 -7.13
C GLY A 43 -9.64 2.30 -5.87
N VAL A 44 -9.31 1.01 -5.73
CA VAL A 44 -8.45 0.49 -4.65
C VAL A 44 -7.34 -0.35 -5.28
N PRO A 45 -6.19 0.26 -5.61
CA PRO A 45 -5.08 -0.46 -6.21
C PRO A 45 -4.43 -1.40 -5.18
N THR A 46 -3.88 -2.50 -5.69
CA THR A 46 -2.89 -3.30 -4.95
C THR A 46 -1.58 -2.50 -4.86
N PHE A 47 -0.58 -3.02 -4.14
CA PHE A 47 0.78 -2.48 -4.21
C PHE A 47 1.29 -2.46 -5.65
N ALA A 48 1.02 -3.54 -6.39
CA ALA A 48 1.41 -3.64 -7.78
C ALA A 48 0.77 -2.55 -8.65
N GLY A 49 -0.55 -2.38 -8.54
CA GLY A 49 -1.27 -1.32 -9.23
C GLY A 49 -0.76 0.07 -8.83
N ALA A 50 -0.45 0.27 -7.55
CA ALA A 50 0.06 1.55 -7.06
C ALA A 50 1.46 1.89 -7.63
N VAL A 51 2.36 0.92 -7.77
CA VAL A 51 3.67 1.15 -8.40
C VAL A 51 3.50 1.60 -9.86
N LEU A 52 2.64 0.91 -10.63
CA LEU A 52 2.38 1.29 -12.03
C LEU A 52 1.72 2.67 -12.14
N LEU A 53 0.69 2.93 -11.33
CA LEU A 53 0.01 4.24 -11.30
C LEU A 53 0.98 5.37 -10.93
N ALA A 54 1.91 5.11 -10.01
CA ALA A 54 2.92 6.07 -9.62
C ALA A 54 3.91 6.38 -10.76
N GLN A 55 4.31 5.36 -11.52
CA GLN A 55 5.16 5.52 -12.71
C GLN A 55 4.44 6.30 -13.81
N GLU A 56 3.22 5.93 -14.14
CA GLU A 56 2.38 6.61 -15.14
C GLU A 56 2.12 8.08 -14.77
N SER A 57 1.80 8.33 -13.50
CA SER A 57 1.54 9.67 -12.99
C SER A 57 2.80 10.48 -12.69
N LYS A 58 3.99 9.93 -13.00
CA LYS A 58 5.31 10.53 -12.73
C LYS A 58 5.44 11.05 -11.29
N LEU A 59 4.97 10.26 -10.31
CA LEU A 59 5.10 10.60 -8.90
C LEU A 59 6.59 10.52 -8.52
N THR A 60 7.25 11.68 -8.51
CA THR A 60 8.72 11.78 -8.48
C THR A 60 9.34 11.54 -7.11
N THR A 61 8.56 11.56 -6.03
CA THR A 61 9.13 11.51 -4.68
C THR A 61 8.28 10.70 -3.73
N PHE A 62 8.54 9.40 -3.69
CA PHE A 62 8.47 8.67 -2.43
C PHE A 62 9.59 9.19 -1.55
N ASP A 63 9.27 10.16 -0.70
CA ASP A 63 10.24 10.74 0.23
C ASP A 63 10.49 9.76 1.37
N GLN A 64 11.56 8.97 1.23
CA GLN A 64 11.96 7.99 2.23
C GLN A 64 12.26 8.62 3.60
N SER A 65 12.66 9.90 3.65
CA SER A 65 12.93 10.61 4.90
C SER A 65 11.67 10.91 5.71
N LYS A 66 10.50 10.88 5.07
CA LYS A 66 9.19 11.12 5.70
C LYS A 66 8.45 9.85 6.07
N VAL A 67 9.09 8.69 5.95
CA VAL A 67 8.48 7.41 6.35
C VAL A 67 8.60 7.24 7.86
N VAL A 68 7.47 7.26 8.54
CA VAL A 68 7.41 7.00 9.99
C VAL A 68 6.97 5.56 10.20
N ILE A 69 7.81 4.75 10.86
CA ILE A 69 7.45 3.39 11.28
C ILE A 69 7.48 3.30 12.79
N LYS A 70 6.39 2.81 13.39
CA LYS A 70 6.30 2.53 14.82
C LYS A 70 5.89 1.09 15.04
N GLN A 71 6.60 0.39 15.90
CA GLN A 71 6.20 -0.95 16.36
C GLN A 71 5.30 -0.81 17.59
N SER A 72 4.21 -1.57 17.62
CA SER A 72 3.33 -1.68 18.77
C SER A 72 3.79 -2.83 19.68
N ASN A 73 3.40 -2.80 20.96
CA ASN A 73 3.79 -3.83 21.95
C ASN A 73 3.39 -5.27 21.57
N ASN A 74 2.43 -5.43 20.65
CA ASN A 74 2.00 -6.72 20.12
C ASN A 74 2.79 -7.17 18.87
N GLY A 75 3.93 -6.53 18.57
CA GLY A 75 4.78 -6.86 17.42
C GLY A 75 4.30 -6.32 16.08
N THR A 76 3.15 -5.64 16.00
CA THR A 76 2.63 -5.05 14.75
C THR A 76 3.31 -3.72 14.44
N PHE A 77 3.81 -3.55 13.22
CA PHE A 77 4.30 -2.27 12.72
C PHE A 77 3.16 -1.45 12.11
N ARG A 78 3.18 -0.15 12.37
CA ARG A 78 2.39 0.87 11.66
C ARG A 78 3.33 1.79 10.91
N ALA A 79 3.10 1.95 9.62
CA ALA A 79 3.86 2.83 8.75
C ALA A 79 2.98 3.99 8.25
N ILE A 80 3.56 5.17 8.15
CA ILE A 80 2.99 6.34 7.46
C ILE A 80 3.98 6.73 6.36
N VAL A 81 3.47 6.84 5.14
CA VAL A 81 4.23 7.18 3.93
C VAL A 81 3.62 8.43 3.33
N THR A 82 4.45 9.34 2.84
CA THR A 82 4.02 10.49 2.05
C THR A 82 4.57 10.37 0.63
N VAL A 83 3.69 10.56 -0.37
CA VAL A 83 4.07 10.68 -1.78
C VAL A 83 3.83 12.10 -2.26
N GLN A 84 4.68 12.58 -3.15
CA GLN A 84 4.61 13.93 -3.70
C GLN A 84 4.52 13.92 -5.23
N ASN A 85 3.85 14.93 -5.78
CA ASN A 85 3.80 15.25 -7.20
C ASN A 85 3.83 16.78 -7.36
N GLY A 86 5.00 17.34 -7.68
CA GLY A 86 5.22 18.78 -7.66
C GLY A 86 4.93 19.38 -6.27
N SER A 87 3.99 20.31 -6.20
CA SER A 87 3.53 20.93 -4.94
C SER A 87 2.49 20.10 -4.18
N SER A 88 1.95 19.04 -4.79
CA SER A 88 0.96 18.18 -4.14
C SER A 88 1.61 17.10 -3.29
N SER A 89 1.01 16.82 -2.14
CA SER A 89 1.46 15.79 -1.20
C SER A 89 0.27 15.01 -0.65
N ARG A 90 0.40 13.68 -0.54
CA ARG A 90 -0.61 12.81 0.07
C ARG A 90 0.04 11.75 0.95
N GLY A 91 -0.54 11.58 2.13
CA GLY A 91 -0.15 10.54 3.07
C GLY A 91 -0.95 9.25 2.89
N GLY A 92 -0.35 8.14 3.24
CA GLY A 92 -1.00 6.84 3.37
C GLY A 92 -0.49 6.11 4.62
N ALA A 93 -1.35 5.29 5.20
CA ALA A 93 -1.03 4.48 6.37
C ALA A 93 -1.17 2.99 6.06
N GLY A 94 -0.35 2.18 6.71
CA GLY A 94 -0.34 0.73 6.56
C GLY A 94 0.08 0.05 7.85
N SER A 95 -0.36 -1.19 8.06
CA SER A 95 0.03 -1.99 9.22
C SER A 95 0.23 -3.44 8.87
N HIS A 96 1.30 -4.04 9.41
CA HIS A 96 1.61 -5.45 9.22
C HIS A 96 2.60 -5.90 10.31
N THR A 97 2.74 -7.21 10.53
CA THR A 97 3.77 -7.79 11.42
C THR A 97 5.19 -7.69 10.83
N ASP A 98 5.30 -7.31 9.56
CA ASP A 98 6.54 -7.07 8.82
C ASP A 98 6.58 -5.58 8.46
N SER A 99 7.66 -4.89 8.84
CA SER A 99 7.79 -3.44 8.65
C SER A 99 7.88 -3.03 7.17
N ILE A 100 8.43 -3.89 6.31
CA ILE A 100 8.51 -3.67 4.85
C ILE A 100 7.12 -3.78 4.24
N VAL A 101 6.35 -4.80 4.64
CA VAL A 101 4.97 -4.96 4.19
C VAL A 101 4.09 -3.79 4.69
N ALA A 102 4.24 -3.39 5.94
CA ALA A 102 3.51 -2.23 6.49
C ALA A 102 3.81 -0.95 5.69
N ARG A 103 5.08 -0.74 5.30
CA ARG A 103 5.49 0.37 4.44
C ARG A 103 4.89 0.27 3.04
N GLY A 104 4.88 -0.92 2.43
CA GLY A 104 4.24 -1.12 1.11
C GLY A 104 2.73 -0.85 1.14
N PHE A 105 2.03 -1.26 2.20
CA PHE A 105 0.62 -0.91 2.40
C PHE A 105 0.39 0.59 2.60
N ALA A 106 1.29 1.26 3.32
CA ALA A 106 1.22 2.71 3.46
C ALA A 106 1.43 3.42 2.11
N TYR A 107 2.39 2.94 1.31
CA TYR A 107 2.67 3.46 -0.03
C TYR A 107 1.49 3.28 -0.99
N ARG A 108 0.91 2.07 -1.11
CA ARG A 108 -0.25 1.84 -2.01
C ARG A 108 -1.42 2.77 -1.68
N ASN A 109 -1.63 3.03 -0.40
CA ASN A 109 -2.66 3.95 0.07
C ASN A 109 -2.31 5.41 -0.22
N ALA A 110 -1.05 5.82 -0.07
CA ALA A 110 -0.60 7.18 -0.39
C ALA A 110 -0.76 7.49 -1.90
N VAL A 111 -0.36 6.55 -2.76
CA VAL A 111 -0.53 6.67 -4.22
C VAL A 111 -2.01 6.72 -4.59
N ARG A 112 -2.83 5.83 -4.02
CA ARG A 112 -4.29 5.86 -4.21
C ARG A 112 -4.86 7.24 -3.89
N GLN A 113 -4.49 7.80 -2.75
CA GLN A 113 -4.92 9.14 -2.37
C GLN A 113 -4.43 10.19 -3.36
N MET A 114 -3.18 10.11 -3.84
CA MET A 114 -2.66 11.04 -4.84
C MET A 114 -3.46 10.98 -6.14
N VAL A 115 -3.54 9.81 -6.77
CA VAL A 115 -4.09 9.67 -8.12
C VAL A 115 -5.62 9.86 -8.14
N LEU A 116 -6.33 9.38 -7.11
CA LEU A 116 -7.79 9.53 -7.04
C LEU A 116 -8.22 10.89 -6.47
N SER A 117 -7.36 11.63 -5.78
CA SER A 117 -7.63 13.03 -5.44
C SER A 117 -7.57 13.95 -6.68
N VAL A 118 -6.79 13.57 -7.69
CA VAL A 118 -6.60 14.39 -8.91
C VAL A 118 -7.77 14.21 -9.89
N GLY A 119 -8.46 13.07 -9.85
CA GLY A 119 -9.68 12.81 -10.63
C GLY A 119 -10.99 13.34 -10.02
N GLY A 120 -10.90 14.08 -8.91
CA GLY A 120 -12.04 14.63 -8.17
C GLY A 120 -12.23 16.13 -8.36
N ALA A 121 -12.07 16.65 -9.58
CA ALA A 121 -12.69 17.92 -9.94
C ALA A 121 -14.14 17.62 -10.35
N LYS A 122 -15.08 18.06 -9.51
CA LYS A 122 -16.50 18.18 -9.89
C LYS A 122 -16.66 19.17 -11.03
#